data_AF-A0A6G7LUI9-F1
#
_entry.id   AF-A0A6G7LUI9-F1
#
_cell.length_a   1.000
_cell.length_b   1.000
_cell.length_c   1.000
_cell.angle_alpha   90.00
_cell.angle_beta   90.00
_cell.angle_gamma   90.00
#
_symmetry.space_group_name_H-M   'P 1'
#
loop_
_entity.id
_entity.type
_entity.pdbx_description
1 polymer ?
#
loop_
_entity_poly.entity_id
_entity_poly.type
_entity_poly.pdbx_seq_one_letter_code
_entity_poly.pdbx_strand_id
1 'polypeptide(L)'
;MWRKSVILLGLSLLVACSSIPKDWSGMSSTEIASWKEAGFDSRSAQQWHVAGFDASSAGAWQDAGFKLDDAKAWSKQNFTPVEAKSWRAGGFDLEDAMKNRAKGLTPIVDHELKP
;
A
#
# COMPACT_ATOMS: atom_id res chain seq x y z
N MET A 1 42.27 6.61 46.11
CA MET A 1 42.87 6.34 44.79
C MET A 1 41.90 5.42 44.03
N TRP A 2 41.01 5.95 43.19
CA TRP A 2 41.02 5.85 41.71
C TRP A 2 41.00 4.37 41.24
N ARG A 3 39.94 3.79 40.63
CA ARG A 3 39.39 3.94 39.25
C ARG A 3 38.00 3.28 39.18
N LYS A 4 36.94 4.02 38.84
CA LYS A 4 36.37 4.21 37.48
C LYS A 4 36.27 2.92 36.67
N SER A 5 35.07 2.37 36.53
CA SER A 5 34.64 1.61 35.34
C SER A 5 33.11 1.52 35.33
N VAL A 6 32.46 2.58 34.85
CA VAL A 6 31.11 2.50 34.31
C VAL A 6 31.27 1.93 32.91
N ILE A 7 30.96 0.65 32.72
CA ILE A 7 30.86 0.06 31.39
C ILE A 7 29.47 0.43 30.87
N LEU A 8 29.37 1.60 30.25
CA LEU A 8 28.28 1.90 29.34
C LEU A 8 28.50 0.99 28.12
N LEU A 9 27.86 -0.17 28.14
CA LEU A 9 27.61 -0.96 26.93
C LEU A 9 26.77 -0.08 26.01
N GLY A 10 27.47 0.65 25.14
CA GLY A 10 26.89 1.44 24.07
C GLY A 10 26.19 0.48 23.12
N LEU A 11 24.88 0.30 23.34
CA LEU A 11 23.98 -0.35 22.41
C LEU A 11 23.89 0.56 21.18
N SER A 12 24.86 0.43 20.27
CA SER A 12 24.77 1.01 18.94
C SER A 12 23.64 0.32 18.21
N LEU A 13 22.44 0.90 18.31
CA LEU A 13 21.34 0.65 17.40
C LEU A 13 21.81 1.15 16.03
N LEU A 14 22.47 0.26 15.27
CA LEU A 14 22.67 0.46 13.84
C LEU A 14 21.29 0.51 13.21
N VAL A 15 20.77 1.73 13.04
CA VAL A 15 19.61 2.00 12.18
C VAL A 15 20.08 1.69 10.76
N ALA A 16 19.90 0.43 10.35
CA ALA A 16 20.10 0.02 8.97
C ALA A 16 18.97 0.64 8.15
N CYS A 17 19.22 1.80 7.57
CA CYS A 17 18.38 2.34 6.51
C CYS A 17 18.52 1.42 5.28
N SER A 18 17.72 0.36 5.19
CA SER A 18 17.62 -0.41 3.94
C SER A 18 16.87 0.43 2.91
N SER A 19 17.58 0.95 1.92
CA SER A 19 16.93 1.55 0.76
C SER A 19 16.17 0.47 -0.02
N ILE A 20 14.96 0.78 -0.46
CA ILE A 20 14.19 -0.10 -1.35
C ILE A 20 15.02 -0.36 -2.62
N PRO A 21 15.30 -1.63 -2.99
CA PRO A 21 15.99 -1.95 -4.23
C PRO A 21 15.24 -1.38 -5.45
N LYS A 22 15.96 -1.04 -6.51
CA LYS A 22 15.38 -0.52 -7.76
C LYS A 22 15.16 -1.61 -8.81
N ASP A 23 15.62 -2.82 -8.51
CA ASP A 23 15.60 -4.01 -9.36
C ASP A 23 14.78 -5.13 -8.70
N TRP A 24 14.88 -6.36 -9.20
CA TRP A 24 14.12 -7.51 -8.70
C TRP A 24 14.72 -8.17 -7.44
N SER A 25 15.71 -7.55 -6.81
CA SER A 25 16.41 -8.13 -5.65
C SER A 25 15.46 -8.47 -4.51
N GLY A 26 15.57 -9.69 -3.97
CA GLY A 26 14.77 -10.14 -2.83
C GLY A 26 13.39 -10.70 -3.18
N MET A 27 12.97 -10.69 -4.45
CA MET A 27 11.76 -11.39 -4.91
C MET A 27 12.12 -12.74 -5.55
N SER A 28 11.23 -13.72 -5.41
CA SER A 28 11.35 -15.01 -6.10
C SER A 28 11.08 -14.88 -7.60
N SER A 29 11.54 -15.86 -8.39
CA SER A 29 11.27 -15.89 -9.85
C SER A 29 9.78 -15.88 -10.18
N THR A 30 8.97 -16.57 -9.39
CA THR A 30 7.51 -16.60 -9.55
C THR A 30 6.89 -15.23 -9.27
N GLU A 31 7.28 -14.56 -8.18
CA GLU A 31 6.79 -13.20 -7.89
C GLU A 31 7.18 -12.23 -9.01
N ILE A 32 8.43 -12.28 -9.48
CA ILE A 32 8.92 -11.44 -10.58
C ILE A 32 8.10 -11.67 -11.85
N ALA A 33 7.73 -12.91 -12.17
CA ALA A 33 6.87 -13.21 -13.31
C ALA A 33 5.50 -12.56 -13.14
N SER A 34 4.86 -12.71 -11.98
CA SER A 34 3.55 -12.10 -11.71
C SER A 34 3.58 -10.57 -11.81
N TRP A 35 4.62 -9.91 -11.29
CA TRP A 35 4.78 -8.45 -11.41
C TRP A 35 4.93 -7.99 -12.87
N LYS A 36 5.71 -8.73 -13.66
CA LYS A 36 5.89 -8.44 -15.08
C LYS A 36 4.60 -8.66 -15.89
N GLU A 37 3.88 -9.74 -15.61
CA GLU A 37 2.58 -10.02 -16.22
C GLU A 37 1.53 -8.96 -15.89
N ALA A 38 1.56 -8.45 -14.65
CA ALA A 38 0.75 -7.31 -14.23
C ALA A 38 1.25 -5.95 -14.78
N GLY A 39 2.31 -5.93 -15.61
CA GLY A 39 2.79 -4.73 -16.30
C GLY A 39 3.69 -3.82 -15.46
N PHE A 40 4.16 -4.26 -14.29
CA PHE A 40 5.03 -3.45 -13.43
C PHE A 40 6.49 -3.54 -13.86
N ASP A 41 7.18 -2.39 -13.88
CA ASP A 41 8.63 -2.38 -13.85
C ASP A 41 9.16 -2.75 -12.45
N SER A 42 10.46 -3.08 -12.37
CA SER A 42 11.08 -3.55 -11.13
C SER A 42 11.02 -2.53 -9.99
N ARG A 43 11.11 -1.24 -10.29
CA ARG A 43 11.10 -0.18 -9.28
C ARG A 43 9.71 -0.03 -8.69
N SER A 44 8.70 0.03 -9.55
CA SER A 44 7.30 0.13 -9.14
C SER A 44 6.92 -1.13 -8.34
N ALA A 45 7.23 -2.33 -8.86
CA ALA A 45 7.00 -3.58 -8.15
C ALA A 45 7.60 -3.59 -6.74
N GLN A 46 8.85 -3.15 -6.57
CA GLN A 46 9.49 -3.06 -5.25
C GLN A 46 8.77 -2.11 -4.29
N GLN A 47 8.28 -0.97 -4.78
CA GLN A 47 7.53 -0.03 -3.94
C GLN A 47 6.22 -0.64 -3.43
N TRP A 48 5.49 -1.34 -4.29
CA TRP A 48 4.25 -2.02 -3.92
C TRP A 48 4.51 -3.25 -3.04
N HIS A 49 5.53 -4.06 -3.36
CA HIS A 49 5.95 -5.23 -2.60
C HIS A 49 6.34 -4.87 -1.16
N VAL A 50 7.21 -3.87 -0.98
CA VAL A 50 7.60 -3.39 0.37
C VAL A 50 6.43 -2.78 1.13
N ALA A 51 5.42 -2.25 0.42
CA ALA A 51 4.18 -1.79 1.03
C ALA A 51 3.20 -2.92 1.40
N GLY A 52 3.55 -4.18 1.13
CA GLY A 52 2.77 -5.36 1.50
C GLY A 52 1.76 -5.81 0.45
N PHE A 53 1.85 -5.31 -0.79
CA PHE A 53 1.00 -5.77 -1.89
C PHE A 53 1.73 -6.83 -2.72
N ASP A 54 0.97 -7.78 -3.24
CA ASP A 54 1.41 -8.63 -4.34
C ASP A 54 1.06 -8.01 -5.70
N ALA A 55 1.53 -8.63 -6.79
CA ALA A 55 1.31 -8.12 -8.14
C ALA A 55 -0.19 -7.99 -8.50
N SER A 56 -1.00 -8.95 -8.07
CA SER A 56 -2.45 -9.00 -8.37
C SER A 56 -3.19 -7.85 -7.68
N SER A 57 -2.98 -7.69 -6.37
CA SER A 57 -3.58 -6.63 -5.57
C SER A 57 -3.11 -5.24 -6.00
N ALA A 58 -1.82 -5.07 -6.29
CA ALA A 58 -1.28 -3.82 -6.82
C ALA A 58 -1.90 -3.46 -8.17
N GLY A 59 -2.01 -4.43 -9.09
CA GLY A 59 -2.70 -4.26 -10.38
C GLY A 59 -4.15 -3.83 -10.19
N ALA A 60 -4.90 -4.52 -9.32
CA ALA A 60 -6.29 -4.17 -9.04
C ALA A 60 -6.46 -2.75 -8.49
N TRP A 61 -5.54 -2.27 -7.64
CA TRP A 61 -5.54 -0.88 -7.18
C TRP A 61 -5.19 0.11 -8.30
N GLN A 62 -4.24 -0.20 -9.18
CA GLN A 62 -3.92 0.65 -10.34
C GLN A 62 -5.09 0.73 -11.32
N ASP A 63 -5.75 -0.39 -11.62
CA ASP A 63 -6.94 -0.46 -12.49
C ASP A 63 -8.15 0.28 -11.88
N ALA A 64 -8.19 0.34 -10.55
CA ALA A 64 -9.14 1.18 -9.82
C ALA A 64 -8.78 2.68 -9.86
N GLY A 65 -7.63 3.05 -10.40
CA GLY A 65 -7.15 4.43 -10.51
C GLY A 65 -6.42 4.95 -9.26
N PHE A 66 -5.92 4.05 -8.40
CA PHE A 66 -5.23 4.41 -7.17
C PHE A 66 -3.72 4.35 -7.35
N LYS A 67 -3.04 5.38 -6.86
CA LYS A 67 -1.58 5.35 -6.65
C LYS A 67 -1.27 4.60 -5.35
N LEU A 68 -0.02 4.17 -5.19
CA LEU A 68 0.43 3.38 -4.04
C LEU A 68 0.02 3.98 -2.68
N ASP A 69 0.27 5.27 -2.46
CA ASP A 69 -0.01 5.90 -1.15
C ASP A 69 -1.50 5.89 -0.82
N ASP A 70 -2.35 6.11 -1.83
CA ASP A 70 -3.79 6.02 -1.67
C ASP A 70 -4.24 4.58 -1.44
N ALA A 71 -3.76 3.64 -2.26
CA ALA A 71 -4.08 2.22 -2.12
C ALA A 71 -3.73 1.72 -0.71
N LYS A 72 -2.58 2.12 -0.17
CA LYS A 72 -2.19 1.85 1.24
C LYS A 72 -3.20 2.42 2.22
N ALA A 73 -3.56 3.69 2.07
CA ALA A 73 -4.48 4.35 2.99
C ALA A 73 -5.85 3.66 3.00
N TRP A 74 -6.42 3.39 1.83
CA TRP A 74 -7.73 2.74 1.69
C TRP A 74 -7.69 1.26 2.10
N SER A 75 -6.66 0.51 1.70
CA SER A 75 -6.48 -0.89 2.09
C SER A 75 -6.32 -1.06 3.59
N LYS A 76 -5.61 -0.13 4.28
CA LYS A 76 -5.46 -0.15 5.74
C LYS A 76 -6.79 -0.02 6.48
N GLN A 77 -7.80 0.57 5.84
CA GLN A 77 -9.15 0.71 6.38
C GLN A 77 -10.09 -0.40 5.88
N ASN A 78 -9.53 -1.49 5.32
CA ASN A 78 -10.27 -2.64 4.81
C ASN A 78 -11.28 -2.27 3.71
N PHE A 79 -10.93 -1.30 2.86
CA PHE A 79 -11.60 -1.13 1.58
C PHE A 79 -10.90 -1.97 0.52
N THR A 80 -11.69 -2.62 -0.32
CA THR A 80 -11.22 -3.20 -1.58
C THR A 80 -11.01 -2.10 -2.63
N PRO A 81 -10.21 -2.36 -3.68
CA PRO A 81 -10.05 -1.42 -4.80
C PRO A 81 -11.39 -1.01 -5.42
N VAL A 82 -12.33 -1.96 -5.54
CA VAL A 82 -13.66 -1.73 -6.14
C VAL A 82 -14.50 -0.81 -5.26
N GLU A 83 -14.59 -1.08 -3.95
CA GLU A 83 -15.32 -0.20 -3.03
C GLU A 83 -14.72 1.20 -3.01
N ALA A 84 -13.39 1.29 -2.92
CA ALA A 84 -12.69 2.56 -2.91
C ALA A 84 -12.95 3.38 -4.19
N LYS A 85 -12.94 2.72 -5.36
CA LYS A 85 -13.31 3.32 -6.64
C LYS A 85 -14.74 3.84 -6.63
N SER A 86 -15.70 3.07 -6.11
CA SER A 86 -17.10 3.50 -6.00
C SER A 86 -17.27 4.74 -5.10
N TRP A 87 -16.57 4.79 -3.96
CA TRP A 87 -16.59 5.96 -3.08
C TRP A 87 -16.01 7.21 -3.76
N ARG A 88 -14.86 7.09 -4.42
CA ARG A 88 -14.29 8.20 -5.19
C ARG A 88 -15.17 8.66 -6.34
N ALA A 89 -15.82 7.72 -7.03
CA ALA A 89 -16.75 8.04 -8.11
C ALA A 89 -17.96 8.83 -7.60
N GLY A 90 -18.40 8.57 -6.36
CA GLY A 90 -19.42 9.35 -5.66
C GLY A 90 -18.91 10.67 -5.05
N GLY A 91 -17.64 11.04 -5.28
CA GLY A 91 -17.05 12.28 -4.77
C GLY A 91 -16.60 12.23 -3.31
N PHE A 92 -16.52 11.04 -2.71
CA PHE A 92 -16.07 10.87 -1.32
C PHE A 92 -14.58 10.55 -1.26
N ASP A 93 -13.88 11.20 -0.33
CA ASP A 93 -12.54 10.79 0.06
C ASP A 93 -12.58 9.63 1.09
N LEU A 94 -11.41 9.21 1.58
CA LEU A 94 -11.32 8.10 2.53
C LEU A 94 -12.01 8.41 3.85
N GLU A 95 -11.86 9.62 4.38
CA GLU A 95 -12.42 10.00 5.67
C GLU A 95 -13.95 10.00 5.59
N ASP A 96 -14.51 10.63 4.56
CA ASP A 96 -15.94 10.63 4.33
C ASP A 96 -16.47 9.23 4.05
N ALA A 97 -15.76 8.41 3.26
CA ALA A 97 -16.14 7.03 3.01
C ALA A 97 -16.21 6.21 4.32
N MET A 98 -15.22 6.34 5.20
CA MET A 98 -15.22 5.70 6.52
C MET A 98 -16.40 6.15 7.38
N LYS A 99 -16.64 7.47 7.45
CA LYS A 99 -17.72 8.06 8.24
C LYS A 99 -19.10 7.62 7.76
N ASN A 100 -19.29 7.50 6.44
CA ASN A 100 -20.54 7.03 5.86
C ASN A 100 -20.70 5.51 5.99
N ARG A 101 -19.64 4.72 5.78
CA ARG A 101 -19.63 3.27 6.02
C ARG A 101 -19.98 2.93 7.48
N ALA A 102 -19.48 3.70 8.45
CA ALA A 102 -19.81 3.53 9.87
C ALA A 102 -21.31 3.77 10.18
N LYS A 103 -22.03 4.48 9.30
CA LYS A 103 -23.48 4.68 9.38
C LYS A 103 -24.28 3.64 8.57
N GLY A 104 -23.59 2.66 7.96
CA GLY A 104 -24.20 1.67 7.07
C GLY A 104 -24.54 2.21 5.67
N LEU A 105 -23.97 3.34 5.26
CA LEU A 105 -24.19 3.92 3.93
C LEU A 105 -23.16 3.43 2.92
N THR A 106 -23.56 3.39 1.66
CA THR A 106 -22.73 3.11 0.49
C THR A 106 -22.90 4.24 -0.56
N PRO A 107 -21.91 4.49 -1.41
CA PRO A 107 -22.01 5.53 -2.43
C PRO A 107 -22.92 5.01 -3.55
N ILE A 108 -23.88 5.83 -3.98
CA ILE A 108 -24.66 5.57 -5.18
C ILE A 108 -23.81 6.04 -6.36
N VAL A 109 -23.47 5.13 -7.26
CA VAL A 109 -22.72 5.46 -8.46
C VAL A 109 -23.73 5.55 -9.60
N ASP A 110 -23.80 6.69 -10.29
CA ASP A 110 -24.89 7.10 -11.21
C ASP A 110 -25.27 6.11 -12.33
N HIS A 111 -24.51 5.03 -12.55
CA HIS A 111 -24.90 3.95 -13.48
C HIS A 111 -26.22 3.26 -13.13
N GLU A 112 -26.73 3.39 -11.91
CA GLU A 112 -28.04 2.85 -11.48
C GLU A 112 -29.21 3.84 -11.65
N LEU A 113 -28.94 5.10 -12.04
CA LEU A 113 -29.95 6.17 -12.13
C LEU A 113 -30.33 6.56 -13.57
N LYS A 114 -29.84 5.82 -14.58
CA LYS A 114 -30.27 6.06 -15.96
C LYS A 114 -31.63 5.40 -16.19
N PRO A 115 -32.66 6.13 -16.68
CA PRO A 115 -33.96 5.54 -17.01
C PRO A 115 -33.85 4.48 -18.11
#